data_AF-A0A382ARR4-F1
#
_entry.id   AF-A0A382ARR4-F1
#
_cell.length_a   1.000
_cell.length_b   1.000
_cell.length_c   1.000
_cell.angle_alpha   90.00
_cell.angle_beta   90.00
_cell.angle_gamma   90.00
#
_symmetry.space_group_name_H-M   'P 1'
#
loop_
_entity.id
_entity.type
_entity.pdbx_description
1 polymer ?
#
loop_
_entity_poly.entity_id
_entity_poly.type
_entity_poly.pdbx_seq_one_letter_code
_entity_poly.pdbx_strand_id
1 'polypeptide(L)' 'MALPKVGDLAPAFSMRNQQGAVTTLDQYKGHHVVLWWYPKADTPG' A
#
# COMPACT_ATOMS: atom_id res chain seq x y z
N MET A 1 -6.61 0.02 -16.19
CA MET A 1 -5.93 1.01 -15.32
C MET A 1 -4.52 1.21 -15.85
N ALA A 2 -3.97 2.42 -15.77
CA ALA A 2 -2.61 2.70 -16.22
C ALA A 2 -1.60 2.33 -15.12
N LEU A 3 -0.39 1.91 -15.53
CA LEU A 3 0.72 1.71 -14.61
C LEU A 3 1.13 3.06 -14.00
N PRO A 4 1.30 3.16 -12.67
CA PRO A 4 1.80 4.39 -12.04
C PRO A 4 3.18 4.76 -12.57
N LYS A 5 3.41 6.05 -12.79
CA LYS A 5 4.72 6.61 -13.11
C LYS A 5 5.14 7.63 -12.06
N VAL A 6 6.42 7.97 -12.06
CA VAL A 6 6.98 8.97 -11.15
C VAL A 6 6.27 10.32 -11.33
N GLY A 7 5.87 10.93 -10.22
CA GLY A 7 5.16 12.21 -10.18
C GLY A 7 3.64 12.10 -10.24
N ASP A 8 3.08 10.93 -10.56
CA ASP A 8 1.63 10.72 -10.47
C ASP A 8 1.19 10.70 -9.00
N LEU A 9 -0.04 11.17 -8.76
CA LEU A 9 -0.70 10.94 -7.49
C LEU A 9 -0.92 9.43 -7.31
N ALA A 10 -0.56 8.92 -6.13
CA ALA A 10 -0.80 7.54 -5.78
C ALA A 10 -2.31 7.22 -5.88
N PRO A 11 -2.71 6.12 -6.54
CA PRO A 11 -4.10 5.70 -6.60
C PRO A 11 -4.65 5.44 -5.20
N ALA A 12 -5.94 5.77 -4.99
CA ALA A 12 -6.62 5.38 -3.77
C ALA A 12 -6.63 3.85 -3.64
N PHE A 13 -6.33 3.34 -2.45
CA PHE A 13 -6.45 1.93 -2.11
C PHE A 13 -7.27 1.75 -0.83
N SER A 14 -7.86 0.56 -0.72
CA SER A 14 -8.51 0.07 0.49
C SER A 14 -8.20 -1.42 0.60
N MET A 15 -7.57 -1.83 1.70
CA MET A 15 -7.17 -3.21 1.92
C MET A 15 -7.32 -3.59 3.39
N ARG A 16 -7.62 -4.86 3.66
CA ARG A 16 -7.55 -5.38 5.03
C ARG A 16 -6.10 -5.58 5.46
N ASN A 17 -5.74 -5.04 6.60
CA ASN A 17 -4.43 -5.26 7.22
C ASN A 17 -4.39 -6.62 7.95
N GLN A 18 -3.25 -6.93 8.59
CA GLN A 18 -3.04 -8.19 9.30
C GLN A 18 -3.99 -8.39 10.50
N GLN A 19 -4.55 -7.31 11.04
CA GLN A 19 -5.53 -7.34 12.12
C GLN A 19 -6.97 -7.44 11.60
N GLY A 20 -7.16 -7.56 10.28
CA GLY A 20 -8.48 -7.61 9.64
C GLY A 20 -9.18 -6.26 9.50
N ALA A 21 -8.55 -5.16 9.97
CA ALA A 21 -9.10 -3.81 9.83
C ALA A 21 -8.86 -3.27 8.42
N VAL A 22 -9.79 -2.43 7.94
CA VAL A 22 -9.66 -1.78 6.62
C VAL A 22 -8.75 -0.56 6.73
N THR A 23 -7.67 -0.57 5.97
CA THR A 23 -6.71 0.51 5.83
C THR A 23 -6.85 1.16 4.46
N THR A 24 -6.85 2.50 4.42
CA THR A 24 -6.94 3.29 3.18
C THR A 24 -5.79 4.28 3.07
N LEU A 25 -5.42 4.68 1.85
CA LEU A 25 -4.38 5.70 1.64
C LEU A 25 -4.72 7.02 2.33
N ASP A 26 -5.99 7.41 2.33
CA ASP A 26 -6.47 8.67 2.90
C ASP A 26 -6.21 8.81 4.40
N GLN A 27 -6.10 7.69 5.13
CA GLN A 27 -5.78 7.67 6.57
C GLN A 27 -4.38 8.22 6.86
N TYR A 28 -3.49 8.29 5.85
CA TYR A 28 -2.10 8.72 6.00
C TYR A 28 -1.80 10.10 5.40
N LYS A 29 -2.82 10.92 5.13
CA LYS A 29 -2.63 12.30 4.64
C LYS A 29 -1.71 13.10 5.55
N GLY A 30 -0.76 13.82 4.96
CA GLY A 30 0.25 14.59 5.71
C GLY A 30 1.48 13.78 6.14
N HIS A 31 1.51 12.47 5.87
CA HIS A 31 2.66 11.62 6.15
C HIS A 31 3.31 11.10 4.86
N HIS A 32 4.62 10.85 4.94
CA HIS A 32 5.32 10.09 3.91
C HIS A 32 5.00 8.60 4.09
N VAL A 33 4.61 7.94 3.00
CA VAL A 33 4.22 6.52 2.98
C VAL A 33 5.08 5.78 1.96
N VAL A 34 5.58 4.61 2.34
CA VAL A 34 6.27 3.68 1.44
C VAL A 34 5.46 2.40 1.36
N LEU A 35 5.04 2.03 0.15
CA LEU A 35 4.38 0.77 -0.13
C LEU A 35 5.41 -0.24 -0.67
N TRP A 36 5.45 -1.41 -0.06
CA TRP A 36 6.34 -2.51 -0.43
C TRP A 36 5.59 -3.84 -0.26
N TRP A 37 6.03 -4.88 -0.97
CA TRP A 37 5.41 -6.20 -0.91
C TRP A 37 6.45 -7.30 -1.12
N TYR A 38 6.10 -8.50 -0.69
CA TYR A 38 6.84 -9.74 -0.96
C TYR A 38 5.88 -10.81 -1.48
N PRO A 39 6.32 -11.81 -2.27
CA PRO A 39 5.43 -12.84 -2.81
C PRO A 39 4.81 -13.76 -1.75
N LYS A 40 5.60 -14.11 -0.72
CA LYS A 40 5.18 -15.02 0.34
C LYS A 40 5.86 -14.68 1.67
N ALA A 41 5.08 -14.65 2.75
CA ALA A 41 5.58 -14.46 4.11
C ALA A 41 6.28 -15.73 4.62
N ASP A 42 7.10 -15.59 5.66
CA ASP A 42 7.66 -16.73 6.41
C ASP A 42 8.44 -17.73 5.54
N THR A 43 9.24 -17.21 4.59
CA THR A 43 10.15 -18.01 3.79
C THR A 43 11.60 -17.77 4.23
N PRO A 44 12.44 -18.82 4.32
CA PRO A 44 13.81 -18.69 4.80
C PRO A 44 14.77 -17.95 3.84
N GLY A 45 14.34 -17.69 2.59
CA GLY A 45 15.18 -17.20 1.50
C GLY A 45 15.61 -18.32 0.57
#